data_AF-A0A7Z0LJV0-F1
#
_entry.id   AF-A0A7Z0LJV0-F1
#
_cell.length_a   1.000
_cell.length_b   1.000
_cell.length_c   1.000
_cell.angle_alpha   90.00
_cell.angle_beta   90.00
_cell.angle_gamma   90.00
#
_symmetry.space_group_name_H-M   'P 1'
#
loop_
_entity.id
_entity.type
_entity.pdbx_description
1 polymer ?
#
loop_
_entity_poly.entity_id
_entity_poly.type
_entity_poly.pdbx_seq_one_letter_code
_entity_poly.pdbx_strand_id
1 'polypeptide(L)'
;MSIARFSPFELVLLQSRSQVDTATLLLLAWVLVNRQPITDGQRRRRLAQVTAQFRHGHELGSVMDIAQSQDLQAIQLASEVLRKECTQERSLSIMHQAIALATDDGTLSLANHYILRFLADLLGVTPETLSTLFKELTGEALKGPEDISTEAYWRRHDPQYYERKAQEAAEKEQAQARAEEAERQQQAQRQEREQEKQRRRQEREEKARAKRERAQQEKAHRRQQKQQDSQQRHRDDQRHQHHEQRYKQYKQRPHAPPDRTSRALAVLGLTQGANRSDIRRAYRRMAQLHHPDRFFSESEQQVALASARFQRIKNAYDYLMQTYR
;
A
#
# COMPACT_ATOMS: atom_id res chain seq x y z
N MET A 1 9.11 -33.85 -59.89
CA MET A 1 7.70 -33.88 -60.33
C MET A 1 6.85 -34.26 -59.13
N SER A 2 6.08 -33.33 -58.57
CA SER A 2 5.12 -33.63 -57.51
C SER A 2 4.05 -34.53 -58.08
N ILE A 3 4.04 -35.80 -57.67
CA ILE A 3 2.92 -36.71 -57.95
C ILE A 3 1.69 -36.03 -57.36
N ALA A 4 0.76 -35.59 -58.22
CA ALA A 4 -0.49 -35.00 -57.77
C ALA A 4 -1.19 -36.03 -56.88
N ARG A 5 -1.19 -35.78 -55.57
CA ARG A 5 -1.97 -36.55 -54.61
C ARG A 5 -3.41 -36.08 -54.79
N PHE A 6 -4.19 -36.88 -55.51
CA PHE A 6 -5.63 -36.67 -55.58
C PHE A 6 -6.23 -36.65 -54.17
N SER A 7 -7.21 -35.77 -53.95
CA SER A 7 -7.98 -35.75 -52.72
C SER A 7 -8.80 -37.04 -52.56
N PRO A 8 -9.21 -37.41 -51.33
CA PRO A 8 -10.06 -38.58 -51.12
C PRO A 8 -11.33 -38.54 -51.96
N PHE A 9 -11.93 -37.36 -52.12
CA PHE A 9 -13.14 -37.20 -52.92
C PHE A 9 -12.88 -37.26 -54.43
N GLU A 10 -11.76 -36.72 -54.91
CA GLU A 10 -11.35 -36.86 -56.32
C GLU A 10 -11.18 -38.32 -56.72
N LEU A 11 -10.59 -39.14 -55.84
CA LEU A 11 -10.47 -40.58 -56.07
C LEU A 11 -11.84 -41.26 -56.18
N VAL A 12 -12.79 -40.89 -55.31
CA VAL A 12 -14.17 -41.41 -55.35
C VAL A 12 -14.87 -40.98 -56.64
N LEU A 13 -14.72 -39.73 -57.07
CA LEU A 13 -15.27 -39.23 -58.33
C LEU A 13 -14.69 -39.95 -59.55
N LEU A 14 -13.38 -40.20 -59.58
CA LEU A 14 -12.72 -40.92 -60.68
C LEU A 14 -13.15 -42.39 -60.78
N GLN A 15 -13.49 -43.02 -59.66
CA GLN A 15 -14.00 -44.39 -59.60
C GLN A 15 -15.52 -44.47 -59.85
N SER A 16 -16.22 -43.33 -59.83
CA SER A 16 -17.67 -43.30 -59.93
C SER A 16 -18.18 -43.57 -61.35
N ARG A 17 -19.35 -44.21 -61.43
CA ARG A 17 -20.07 -44.38 -62.71
C ARG A 17 -20.85 -43.14 -63.14
N SER A 18 -21.11 -42.23 -62.20
CA SER A 18 -21.82 -40.97 -62.40
C SER A 18 -21.27 -39.94 -61.43
N GLN A 19 -20.60 -38.91 -61.97
CA GLN A 19 -20.00 -37.84 -61.17
C GLN A 19 -21.09 -36.99 -60.50
N VAL A 20 -22.18 -36.68 -61.22
CA VAL A 20 -23.34 -35.92 -60.69
C VAL A 20 -23.98 -36.63 -59.51
N ASP A 21 -24.25 -37.93 -59.65
CA ASP A 21 -24.90 -38.69 -58.57
C ASP A 21 -23.99 -38.79 -57.35
N THR A 22 -22.68 -38.93 -57.56
CA THR A 22 -21.66 -38.96 -56.50
C THR A 22 -21.53 -37.62 -55.78
N ALA A 23 -21.51 -36.52 -56.52
CA ALA A 23 -21.50 -35.17 -55.98
C ALA A 23 -22.77 -34.87 -55.18
N THR A 24 -23.94 -35.23 -55.73
CA THR A 24 -25.22 -35.13 -55.03
C THR A 24 -25.20 -35.92 -53.74
N LEU A 25 -24.67 -37.15 -53.77
CA LEU A 25 -24.58 -38.02 -52.61
C LEU A 25 -23.70 -37.43 -51.50
N LEU A 26 -22.59 -36.78 -51.84
CA LEU A 26 -21.76 -36.07 -50.84
C LEU A 26 -22.52 -34.91 -50.19
N LEU A 27 -23.23 -34.10 -50.98
CA LEU A 27 -23.98 -32.96 -50.45
C LEU A 27 -25.17 -33.41 -49.58
N LEU A 28 -25.88 -34.47 -49.96
CA LEU A 28 -26.94 -35.07 -49.13
C LEU A 28 -26.38 -35.72 -47.86
N ALA A 29 -25.20 -36.35 -47.94
CA ALA A 29 -24.49 -36.86 -46.76
C ALA A 29 -24.11 -35.72 -45.80
N TRP A 30 -23.69 -34.56 -46.32
CA TRP A 30 -23.37 -33.39 -45.52
C TRP A 30 -24.59 -32.84 -44.75
N VAL A 31 -25.78 -32.83 -45.38
CA VAL A 31 -27.06 -32.51 -44.70
C VAL A 31 -27.35 -33.49 -43.55
N LEU A 32 -27.12 -34.79 -43.76
CA LEU A 32 -27.34 -35.83 -42.75
C LEU A 32 -26.37 -35.78 -41.58
N VAL A 33 -25.11 -35.40 -41.82
CA VAL A 33 -24.08 -35.26 -40.75
C VAL A 33 -24.46 -34.13 -39.80
N ASN A 34 -24.98 -33.02 -40.34
CA ASN A 34 -25.42 -31.86 -39.56
C ASN A 34 -26.81 -32.04 -38.92
N ARG A 35 -27.36 -33.25 -39.02
CA ARG A 35 -28.58 -33.65 -38.31
C ARG A 35 -28.23 -34.32 -36.98
N GLN A 36 -28.84 -33.81 -35.91
CA GLN A 36 -28.78 -34.35 -34.56
C GLN A 36 -30.22 -34.67 -34.11
N PRO A 37 -30.47 -35.79 -33.42
CA PRO A 37 -29.54 -36.80 -32.88
C PRO A 37 -29.62 -38.14 -33.66
N ILE A 38 -29.08 -38.21 -34.88
CA ILE A 38 -29.06 -39.47 -35.67
C ILE A 38 -27.74 -40.20 -35.47
N THR A 39 -27.80 -41.52 -35.22
CA THR A 39 -26.61 -42.40 -35.16
C THR A 39 -26.00 -42.64 -36.55
N ASP A 40 -24.70 -42.90 -36.64
CA ASP A 40 -24.02 -43.13 -37.93
C ASP A 40 -24.63 -44.29 -38.74
N GLY A 41 -25.09 -45.35 -38.06
CA GLY A 41 -25.81 -46.45 -38.71
C GLY A 41 -27.14 -46.02 -39.34
N GLN A 42 -27.89 -45.14 -38.68
CA GLN A 42 -29.12 -44.56 -39.22
C GLN A 42 -28.83 -43.61 -40.38
N ARG A 43 -27.77 -42.78 -40.29
CA ARG A 43 -27.34 -41.90 -41.40
C ARG A 43 -27.04 -42.69 -42.66
N ARG A 44 -26.23 -43.75 -42.55
CA ARG A 44 -25.88 -44.64 -43.69
C ARG A 44 -27.12 -45.31 -44.30
N ARG A 45 -28.05 -45.79 -43.48
CA ARG A 45 -29.31 -46.41 -43.96
C ARG A 45 -30.20 -45.41 -44.69
N ARG A 46 -30.38 -44.20 -44.13
CA ARG A 46 -31.21 -43.16 -44.77
C ARG A 46 -30.59 -42.66 -46.08
N LEU A 47 -29.28 -42.45 -46.11
CA LEU A 47 -28.59 -42.08 -47.35
C LEU A 47 -28.79 -43.16 -48.42
N ALA A 48 -28.62 -44.44 -48.08
CA ALA A 48 -28.83 -45.55 -49.00
C ALA A 48 -30.27 -45.63 -49.53
N GLN A 49 -31.28 -45.29 -48.71
CA GLN A 49 -32.68 -45.26 -49.12
C GLN A 49 -32.97 -44.14 -50.11
N VAL A 50 -32.53 -42.92 -49.81
CA VAL A 50 -32.80 -41.73 -50.66
C VAL A 50 -32.02 -41.78 -51.97
N THR A 51 -30.85 -42.42 -51.97
CA THR A 51 -29.97 -42.54 -53.15
C THR A 51 -30.03 -43.90 -53.83
N ALA A 52 -31.03 -44.74 -53.53
CA ALA A 52 -31.15 -46.08 -54.14
C ALA A 52 -31.23 -46.06 -55.68
N GLN A 53 -31.67 -44.95 -56.27
CA GLN A 53 -31.79 -44.77 -57.71
C GLN A 53 -30.49 -44.25 -58.37
N PHE A 54 -29.48 -43.87 -57.57
CA PHE A 54 -28.26 -43.24 -58.07
C PHE A 54 -27.30 -44.27 -58.64
N ARG A 55 -26.66 -43.94 -59.76
CA ARG A 55 -25.70 -44.83 -60.46
C ARG A 55 -24.27 -44.46 -60.11
N HIS A 56 -23.94 -44.45 -58.83
CA HIS A 56 -22.66 -43.94 -58.33
C HIS A 56 -21.54 -45.00 -58.35
N GLY A 57 -21.86 -46.28 -58.14
CA GLY A 57 -20.95 -47.41 -58.43
C GLY A 57 -19.79 -47.65 -57.43
N HIS A 58 -19.83 -47.02 -56.26
CA HIS A 58 -18.82 -47.11 -55.20
C HIS A 58 -19.47 -47.26 -53.81
N GLU A 59 -18.68 -47.58 -52.78
CA GLU A 59 -19.17 -47.75 -51.41
C GLU A 59 -19.60 -46.42 -50.78
N LEU A 60 -20.78 -46.40 -50.15
CA LEU A 60 -21.33 -45.22 -49.47
C LEU A 60 -20.50 -44.78 -48.25
N GLY A 61 -19.71 -45.71 -47.67
CA GLY A 61 -18.87 -45.45 -46.51
C GLY A 61 -17.89 -44.32 -46.75
N SER A 62 -17.16 -44.36 -47.87
CA SER A 62 -16.16 -43.35 -48.22
C SER A 62 -16.74 -41.94 -48.32
N VAL A 63 -17.93 -41.80 -48.90
CA VAL A 63 -18.60 -40.48 -49.03
C VAL A 63 -19.11 -39.98 -47.68
N MET A 64 -19.63 -40.88 -46.85
CA MET A 64 -20.05 -40.54 -45.49
C MET A 64 -18.87 -40.09 -44.63
N ASP A 65 -17.71 -40.74 -44.75
CA ASP A 65 -16.52 -40.39 -43.98
C ASP A 65 -15.98 -39.01 -44.40
N ILE A 66 -16.02 -38.68 -45.70
CA ILE A 66 -15.68 -37.34 -46.23
C ILE A 66 -16.68 -36.28 -45.74
N ALA A 67 -17.98 -36.59 -45.74
CA ALA A 67 -19.00 -35.67 -45.23
C ALA A 67 -18.83 -35.42 -43.72
N GLN A 68 -18.44 -36.44 -42.96
CA GLN A 68 -18.19 -36.35 -41.53
C GLN A 68 -16.96 -35.51 -41.21
N SER A 69 -15.92 -35.57 -42.04
CA SER A 69 -14.76 -34.67 -41.91
C SER A 69 -15.05 -33.22 -42.31
N GLN A 70 -16.23 -32.93 -42.86
CA GLN A 70 -16.64 -31.60 -43.33
C GLN A 70 -15.60 -30.95 -44.25
N ASP A 71 -15.03 -31.74 -45.16
CA ASP A 71 -14.00 -31.27 -46.07
C ASP A 71 -14.58 -30.24 -47.06
N LEU A 72 -14.21 -28.98 -46.85
CA LEU A 72 -14.67 -27.86 -47.67
C LEU A 72 -14.23 -27.99 -49.14
N GLN A 73 -13.05 -28.57 -49.41
CA GLN A 73 -12.57 -28.76 -50.79
C GLN A 73 -13.43 -29.80 -51.52
N ALA A 74 -13.78 -30.89 -50.82
CA ALA A 74 -14.68 -31.90 -51.36
C ALA A 74 -16.09 -31.35 -51.63
N ILE A 75 -16.64 -30.57 -50.68
CA ILE A 75 -17.96 -29.92 -50.83
C ILE A 75 -17.95 -28.91 -51.99
N GLN A 76 -16.88 -28.13 -52.13
CA GLN A 76 -16.71 -27.22 -53.25
C GLN A 76 -16.68 -27.97 -54.58
N LEU A 77 -15.86 -29.02 -54.69
CA LEU A 77 -15.74 -29.81 -55.91
C LEU A 77 -17.08 -30.47 -56.28
N ALA A 78 -17.80 -31.03 -55.30
CA ALA A 78 -19.13 -31.57 -55.52
C ALA A 78 -20.11 -30.50 -56.01
N SER A 79 -20.05 -29.31 -55.44
CA SER A 79 -20.85 -28.16 -55.88
C SER A 79 -20.54 -27.76 -57.32
N GLU A 80 -19.27 -27.74 -57.71
CA GLU A 80 -18.86 -27.41 -59.08
C GLU A 80 -19.33 -28.45 -60.10
N VAL A 81 -19.19 -29.74 -59.78
CA VAL A 81 -19.71 -30.85 -60.60
C VAL A 81 -21.23 -30.72 -60.76
N LEU A 82 -21.94 -30.50 -59.65
CA LEU A 82 -23.39 -30.38 -59.67
C LEU A 82 -23.85 -29.18 -60.51
N ARG A 83 -23.22 -28.01 -60.33
CA ARG A 83 -23.58 -26.81 -61.11
C ARG A 83 -23.31 -26.96 -62.60
N LYS A 84 -22.30 -27.74 -62.99
CA LYS A 84 -21.90 -27.93 -64.39
C LYS A 84 -22.76 -28.97 -65.13
N GLU A 85 -23.16 -30.02 -64.44
CA GLU A 85 -23.74 -31.22 -65.07
C GLU A 85 -25.18 -31.54 -64.63
N CYS A 86 -25.74 -30.81 -63.64
CA CYS A 86 -27.13 -31.00 -63.23
C CYS A 86 -28.11 -30.31 -64.16
N THR A 87 -29.15 -31.04 -64.57
CA THR A 87 -30.29 -30.47 -65.31
C THR A 87 -31.28 -29.80 -64.37
N GLN A 88 -32.08 -28.87 -64.89
CA GLN A 88 -33.09 -28.14 -64.12
C GLN A 88 -34.24 -29.04 -63.62
N GLU A 89 -34.53 -30.14 -64.32
CA GLU A 89 -35.52 -31.13 -63.84
C GLU A 89 -35.01 -31.89 -62.61
N ARG A 90 -33.69 -32.15 -62.55
CA ARG A 90 -33.07 -32.83 -61.40
C ARG A 90 -32.92 -31.91 -60.19
N SER A 91 -32.77 -30.61 -60.40
CA SER A 91 -32.54 -29.64 -59.31
C SER A 91 -33.65 -29.66 -58.26
N LEU A 92 -34.92 -29.68 -58.69
CA LEU A 92 -36.08 -29.77 -57.78
C LEU A 92 -36.14 -31.10 -57.04
N SER A 93 -35.81 -32.20 -57.71
CA SER A 93 -35.77 -33.53 -57.08
C SER A 93 -34.70 -33.61 -56.00
N ILE A 94 -33.50 -33.08 -56.27
CA ILE A 94 -32.40 -33.02 -55.30
C ILE A 94 -32.79 -32.13 -54.11
N MET A 95 -33.43 -30.98 -54.36
CA MET A 95 -33.92 -30.12 -53.28
C MET A 95 -34.97 -30.81 -52.42
N HIS A 96 -35.92 -31.53 -53.02
CA HIS A 96 -36.90 -32.32 -52.28
C HIS A 96 -36.22 -33.37 -51.39
N GLN A 97 -35.21 -34.07 -51.91
CA GLN A 97 -34.43 -35.05 -51.14
C GLN A 97 -33.65 -34.40 -50.00
N ALA A 98 -33.03 -33.25 -50.24
CA ALA A 98 -32.29 -32.50 -49.22
C ALA A 98 -33.22 -32.05 -48.08
N ILE A 99 -34.41 -31.52 -48.40
CA ILE A 99 -35.39 -31.11 -47.40
C ILE A 99 -35.84 -32.32 -46.57
N ALA A 100 -36.26 -33.42 -47.21
CA ALA A 100 -36.69 -34.62 -46.49
C ALA A 100 -35.61 -35.13 -45.52
N LEU A 101 -34.37 -35.27 -46.00
CA LEU A 101 -33.24 -35.69 -45.16
C LEU A 101 -32.96 -34.74 -44.00
N ALA A 102 -33.22 -33.44 -44.18
CA ALA A 102 -33.02 -32.45 -43.14
C ALA A 102 -34.15 -32.42 -42.10
N THR A 103 -35.37 -32.87 -42.43
CA THR A 103 -36.59 -32.58 -41.65
C THR A 103 -37.37 -33.77 -41.10
N ASP A 104 -36.99 -35.05 -41.32
CA ASP A 104 -37.89 -36.17 -40.96
C ASP A 104 -38.37 -36.24 -39.48
N ASP A 105 -37.75 -35.52 -38.53
CA ASP A 105 -38.19 -35.47 -37.11
C ASP A 105 -38.77 -34.08 -36.69
N GLY A 106 -39.09 -33.22 -37.66
CA GLY A 106 -39.85 -31.98 -37.48
C GLY A 106 -39.04 -30.71 -37.24
N THR A 107 -37.92 -30.75 -36.51
CA THR A 107 -37.10 -29.55 -36.25
C THR A 107 -35.82 -29.52 -37.06
N LEU A 108 -35.66 -28.45 -37.85
CA LEU A 108 -34.47 -28.22 -38.65
C LEU A 108 -33.32 -27.71 -37.77
N SER A 109 -32.13 -28.32 -37.88
CA SER A 109 -30.93 -27.79 -37.22
C SER A 109 -30.50 -26.46 -37.84
N LEU A 110 -29.82 -25.61 -37.05
CA LEU A 110 -29.30 -24.34 -37.54
C LEU A 110 -28.39 -24.51 -38.76
N ALA A 111 -27.50 -25.52 -38.74
CA ALA A 111 -26.63 -25.82 -39.87
C ALA A 111 -27.44 -26.21 -41.11
N ASN A 112 -28.43 -27.09 -40.97
CA ASN A 112 -29.28 -27.49 -42.10
C ASN A 112 -30.10 -26.32 -42.66
N HIS A 113 -30.41 -25.31 -41.85
CA HIS A 113 -31.05 -24.09 -42.29
C HIS A 113 -30.22 -23.32 -43.33
N TYR A 114 -28.91 -23.23 -43.12
CA TYR A 114 -28.00 -22.59 -44.07
C TYR A 114 -27.63 -23.51 -45.23
N ILE A 115 -27.43 -24.80 -44.96
CA ILE A 115 -27.12 -25.79 -46.01
C ILE A 115 -28.23 -25.86 -47.05
N LEU A 116 -29.51 -25.90 -46.64
CA LEU A 116 -30.63 -25.94 -47.59
C LEU A 116 -30.70 -24.69 -48.47
N ARG A 117 -30.39 -23.51 -47.92
CA ARG A 117 -30.33 -22.27 -48.72
C ARG A 117 -29.17 -22.27 -49.70
N PHE A 118 -28.00 -22.69 -49.23
CA PHE A 118 -26.84 -22.87 -50.08
C PHE A 118 -27.12 -23.84 -51.23
N LEU A 119 -27.76 -24.97 -50.96
CA LEU A 119 -28.15 -25.94 -51.99
C LEU A 119 -29.20 -25.36 -52.95
N ALA A 120 -30.16 -24.56 -52.45
CA ALA A 120 -31.13 -23.89 -53.31
C ALA A 120 -30.44 -22.92 -54.28
N ASP A 121 -29.53 -22.09 -53.79
CA ASP A 121 -28.75 -21.16 -54.61
C ASP A 121 -27.89 -21.91 -55.64
N LEU A 122 -27.24 -22.99 -55.21
CA LEU A 122 -26.41 -23.86 -56.07
C LEU A 122 -27.22 -24.48 -57.22
N LEU A 123 -28.46 -24.87 -56.92
CA LEU A 123 -29.37 -25.55 -57.83
C LEU A 123 -30.27 -24.59 -58.63
N GLY A 124 -30.12 -23.28 -58.43
CA GLY A 124 -30.91 -22.25 -59.10
C GLY A 124 -32.39 -22.22 -58.67
N VAL A 125 -32.70 -22.71 -57.47
CA VAL A 125 -34.05 -22.70 -56.90
C VAL A 125 -34.25 -21.40 -56.12
N THR A 126 -35.29 -20.63 -56.45
CA THR A 126 -35.52 -19.34 -55.79
C THR A 126 -35.97 -19.53 -54.33
N PRO A 127 -35.75 -18.54 -53.46
CA PRO A 127 -36.19 -18.60 -52.07
C PRO A 127 -37.70 -18.85 -51.90
N GLU A 128 -38.53 -18.34 -52.81
CA GLU A 128 -39.98 -18.54 -52.81
C GLU A 128 -40.34 -19.99 -53.12
N THR A 129 -39.69 -20.59 -54.13
CA THR A 129 -39.85 -22.00 -54.46
C THR A 129 -39.37 -22.89 -53.31
N LEU A 130 -38.21 -22.58 -52.71
CA LEU A 130 -37.71 -23.30 -51.54
C LEU A 130 -38.71 -23.24 -50.38
N SER A 131 -39.23 -22.06 -50.07
CA SER A 131 -40.21 -21.86 -48.99
C SER A 131 -41.50 -22.66 -49.24
N THR A 132 -41.96 -22.68 -50.49
CA THR A 132 -43.15 -23.43 -50.92
C THR A 132 -42.93 -24.93 -50.78
N LEU A 133 -41.83 -25.46 -51.33
CA LEU A 133 -41.47 -26.88 -51.22
C LEU A 133 -41.28 -27.31 -49.77
N PHE A 134 -40.62 -26.48 -48.95
CA PHE A 134 -40.42 -26.77 -47.54
C PHE A 134 -41.75 -26.87 -46.79
N LYS A 135 -42.68 -25.94 -47.06
CA LYS A 135 -44.01 -25.95 -46.47
C LYS A 135 -44.86 -27.12 -46.93
N GLU A 136 -44.78 -27.50 -48.20
CA GLU A 136 -45.48 -28.67 -48.74
C GLU A 136 -45.00 -29.97 -48.08
N LEU A 137 -43.69 -30.09 -47.82
CA LEU A 137 -43.11 -31.32 -47.25
C LEU A 137 -43.23 -31.41 -45.72
N THR A 138 -43.10 -30.29 -45.02
CA THR A 138 -43.05 -30.27 -43.54
C THR A 138 -44.34 -29.80 -42.89
N GLY A 139 -45.23 -29.14 -43.64
CA GLY A 139 -46.40 -28.44 -43.13
C GLY A 139 -46.09 -27.09 -42.47
N GLU A 140 -44.83 -26.79 -42.16
CA GLU A 140 -44.40 -25.54 -41.54
C GLU A 140 -43.72 -24.59 -42.53
N ALA A 141 -43.85 -23.28 -42.31
CA ALA A 141 -43.10 -22.30 -43.09
C ALA A 141 -41.62 -22.32 -42.70
N LEU A 142 -40.74 -22.24 -43.70
CA LEU A 142 -39.30 -22.09 -43.46
C LEU A 142 -39.04 -20.74 -42.77
N LYS A 143 -38.68 -20.79 -41.48
CA LYS A 143 -38.34 -19.59 -40.69
C LYS A 143 -37.10 -18.89 -41.29
N GLY A 144 -36.87 -17.63 -40.90
CA GLY A 144 -35.60 -16.97 -41.20
C GLY A 144 -34.45 -17.57 -40.39
N PRO A 145 -33.20 -17.51 -40.88
CA PRO A 145 -32.03 -17.93 -40.12
C PRO A 145 -31.94 -17.15 -38.81
N GLU A 146 -31.67 -17.84 -37.71
CA GLU A 146 -31.34 -17.17 -36.45
C GLU A 146 -29.98 -16.47 -36.59
N ASP A 147 -29.90 -15.22 -36.14
CA ASP A 147 -28.66 -14.45 -36.22
C ASP A 147 -27.72 -14.77 -35.06
N ILE A 148 -26.70 -15.57 -35.36
CA ILE A 148 -25.65 -16.03 -34.42
C ILE A 148 -24.80 -14.85 -33.90
N SER A 149 -24.80 -13.71 -34.59
CA SER A 149 -24.06 -12.53 -34.14
C SER A 149 -24.75 -11.76 -33.01
N THR A 150 -26.04 -12.04 -32.77
CA THR A 150 -26.80 -11.34 -31.75
C THR A 150 -26.60 -11.94 -30.35
N GLU A 151 -26.49 -11.08 -29.34
CA GLU A 151 -26.46 -11.50 -27.94
C GLU A 151 -27.74 -12.27 -27.55
N ALA A 152 -28.87 -11.94 -28.17
CA ALA A 152 -30.15 -12.60 -27.94
C ALA A 152 -30.13 -14.10 -28.28
N TYR A 153 -29.44 -14.48 -29.35
CA TYR A 153 -29.24 -15.89 -29.72
C TYR A 153 -28.50 -16.66 -28.62
N TRP A 154 -27.37 -16.12 -28.17
CA TRP A 154 -26.54 -16.76 -27.15
C TRP A 154 -27.23 -16.81 -25.78
N ARG A 155 -28.00 -15.79 -25.41
CA ARG A 155 -28.81 -15.83 -24.17
C ARG A 155 -29.84 -16.94 -24.16
N ARG A 156 -30.41 -17.26 -25.33
CA ARG A 156 -31.44 -18.30 -25.46
C ARG A 156 -30.84 -19.70 -25.44
N HIS A 157 -29.71 -19.89 -26.10
CA HIS A 157 -29.10 -21.21 -26.28
C HIS A 157 -28.04 -21.56 -25.24
N ASP A 158 -27.47 -20.58 -24.54
CA ASP A 158 -26.56 -20.77 -23.42
C ASP A 158 -26.96 -19.92 -22.20
N PRO A 159 -28.11 -20.23 -21.56
CA PRO A 159 -28.56 -19.50 -20.38
C PRO A 159 -27.56 -19.62 -19.21
N GLN A 160 -26.87 -20.76 -19.10
CA GLN A 160 -25.94 -21.04 -17.99
C GLN A 160 -24.73 -20.11 -18.00
N TYR A 161 -24.18 -19.80 -19.18
CA TYR A 161 -23.08 -18.84 -19.30
C TYR A 161 -23.47 -17.46 -18.77
N TYR A 162 -24.65 -16.97 -19.14
CA TYR A 162 -25.12 -15.65 -18.70
C TYR A 162 -25.50 -15.62 -17.21
N GLU A 163 -26.06 -16.70 -16.67
CA GLU A 163 -26.30 -16.85 -15.23
C GLU A 163 -25.00 -16.78 -14.43
N ARG A 164 -23.96 -17.51 -14.84
CA ARG A 164 -22.64 -17.44 -14.19
C ARG A 164 -22.03 -16.05 -14.28
N LYS A 165 -22.09 -15.42 -15.45
CA LYS A 165 -21.60 -14.06 -15.66
C LYS A 165 -22.32 -13.04 -14.77
N ALA A 166 -23.64 -13.20 -14.59
CA ALA A 166 -24.43 -12.36 -13.70
C ALA A 166 -24.07 -12.58 -12.22
N GLN A 167 -23.84 -13.83 -11.80
CA GLN A 167 -23.37 -14.16 -10.45
C GLN A 167 -22.00 -13.55 -10.17
N GLU A 168 -21.03 -13.71 -11.07
CA GLU A 168 -19.70 -13.10 -10.95
C GLU A 168 -19.76 -11.56 -10.88
N ALA A 169 -20.66 -10.94 -11.65
CA ALA A 169 -20.86 -9.50 -11.61
C ALA A 169 -21.43 -9.06 -10.24
N ALA A 170 -22.43 -9.77 -9.73
CA ALA A 170 -23.01 -9.51 -8.42
C ALA A 170 -22.00 -9.73 -7.28
N GLU A 171 -21.17 -10.78 -7.36
CA GLU A 171 -20.09 -11.04 -6.40
C GLU A 171 -19.03 -9.93 -6.42
N LYS A 172 -18.65 -9.45 -7.61
CA LYS A 172 -17.73 -8.31 -7.75
C LYS A 172 -18.31 -7.03 -7.16
N GLU A 173 -19.58 -6.75 -7.42
CA GLU A 173 -20.28 -5.58 -6.87
C GLU A 173 -20.36 -5.66 -5.34
N GLN A 174 -20.70 -6.83 -4.79
CA GLN A 174 -20.69 -7.05 -3.34
C GLN A 174 -19.28 -6.94 -2.74
N ALA A 175 -18.25 -7.45 -3.43
CA ALA A 175 -16.87 -7.33 -2.98
C ALA A 175 -16.40 -5.87 -2.97
N GLN A 176 -16.76 -5.10 -4.00
CA GLN A 176 -16.50 -3.66 -4.07
C GLN A 176 -17.20 -2.91 -2.94
N ALA A 177 -18.50 -3.18 -2.70
CA ALA A 177 -19.24 -2.57 -1.61
C ALA A 177 -18.63 -2.89 -0.22
N ARG A 178 -18.23 -4.16 0.01
CA ARG A 178 -17.55 -4.56 1.26
C ARG A 178 -16.17 -3.89 1.40
N ALA A 179 -15.42 -3.75 0.32
CA ALA A 179 -14.14 -3.07 0.32
C ALA A 179 -14.30 -1.58 0.65
N GLU A 180 -15.26 -0.90 0.03
CA GLU A 180 -15.60 0.49 0.34
C GLU A 180 -16.05 0.67 1.79
N GLU A 181 -16.87 -0.24 2.31
CA GLU A 181 -17.31 -0.20 3.71
C GLU A 181 -16.12 -0.41 4.67
N ALA A 182 -15.25 -1.37 4.38
CA ALA A 182 -14.03 -1.61 5.15
C ALA A 182 -13.09 -0.40 5.13
N GLU A 183 -12.93 0.27 3.98
CA GLU A 183 -12.15 1.51 3.89
C GLU A 183 -12.77 2.63 4.72
N ARG A 184 -14.09 2.82 4.65
CA ARG A 184 -14.80 3.81 5.49
C ARG A 184 -14.61 3.54 6.98
N GLN A 185 -14.71 2.27 7.41
CA GLN A 185 -14.48 1.88 8.79
C GLN A 185 -13.03 2.14 9.22
N GLN A 186 -12.04 1.81 8.38
CA GLN A 186 -10.64 2.09 8.65
C GLN A 186 -10.35 3.60 8.75
N GLN A 187 -10.94 4.40 7.85
CA GLN A 187 -10.81 5.85 7.91
C GLN A 187 -11.44 6.43 9.18
N ALA A 188 -12.63 5.96 9.57
CA ALA A 188 -13.28 6.37 10.82
C ALA A 188 -12.42 6.02 12.04
N GLN A 189 -11.89 4.80 12.12
CA GLN A 189 -11.00 4.39 13.22
C GLN A 189 -9.69 5.21 13.26
N ARG A 190 -9.13 5.56 12.10
CA ARG A 190 -7.94 6.44 12.03
C ARG A 190 -8.26 7.83 12.57
N GLN A 191 -9.38 8.42 12.14
CA GLN A 191 -9.82 9.72 12.62
C GLN A 191 -10.08 9.70 14.13
N GLU A 192 -10.74 8.66 14.65
CA GLU A 192 -10.99 8.51 16.08
C GLU A 192 -9.68 8.42 16.89
N ARG A 193 -8.72 7.60 16.44
CA ARG A 193 -7.39 7.50 17.07
C ARG A 193 -6.62 8.82 17.01
N GLU A 194 -6.74 9.57 15.93
CA GLU A 194 -6.12 10.90 15.82
C GLU A 194 -6.77 11.91 16.78
N GLN A 195 -8.10 11.94 16.85
CA GLN A 195 -8.83 12.76 17.81
C GLN A 195 -8.49 12.39 19.25
N GLU A 196 -8.38 11.11 19.58
CA GLU A 196 -7.99 10.66 20.92
C GLU A 196 -6.54 11.07 21.25
N LYS A 197 -5.61 10.94 20.31
CA LYS A 197 -4.23 11.42 20.47
C LYS A 197 -4.19 12.93 20.70
N GLN A 198 -4.99 13.70 19.96
CA GLN A 198 -5.09 15.15 20.13
C GLN A 198 -5.67 15.50 21.51
N ARG A 199 -6.75 14.84 21.95
CA ARG A 199 -7.33 15.03 23.29
C ARG A 199 -6.31 14.71 24.39
N ARG A 200 -5.64 13.55 24.32
CA ARG A 200 -4.59 13.16 25.28
C ARG A 200 -3.43 14.16 25.31
N ARG A 201 -3.08 14.76 24.16
CA ARG A 201 -2.06 15.81 24.07
C ARG A 201 -2.55 17.09 24.75
N GLN A 202 -3.77 17.54 24.48
CA GLN A 202 -4.37 18.71 25.12
C GLN A 202 -4.45 18.53 26.64
N GLU A 203 -4.94 17.39 27.12
CA GLU A 203 -4.97 17.08 28.57
C GLU A 203 -3.58 17.10 29.21
N ARG A 204 -2.55 16.59 28.53
CA ARG A 204 -1.17 16.63 29.01
C ARG A 204 -0.64 18.07 29.07
N GLU A 205 -0.94 18.87 28.05
CA GLU A 205 -0.56 20.28 28.00
C GLU A 205 -1.27 21.09 29.10
N GLU A 206 -2.57 20.87 29.33
CA GLU A 206 -3.34 21.48 30.41
C GLU A 206 -2.81 21.08 31.80
N LYS A 207 -2.58 19.78 32.05
CA LYS A 207 -1.99 19.30 33.30
C LYS A 207 -0.59 19.91 33.53
N ALA A 208 0.21 20.04 32.46
CA ALA A 208 1.52 20.68 32.54
C ALA A 208 1.41 22.19 32.84
N ARG A 209 0.44 22.90 32.23
CA ARG A 209 0.14 24.31 32.53
C ARG A 209 -0.30 24.48 33.98
N ALA A 210 -1.28 23.70 34.44
CA ALA A 210 -1.75 23.73 35.84
C ALA A 210 -0.63 23.42 36.84
N LYS A 211 0.25 22.46 36.54
CA LYS A 211 1.43 22.16 37.38
C LYS A 211 2.41 23.34 37.42
N ARG A 212 2.65 24.00 36.28
CA ARG A 212 3.51 25.20 36.21
C ARG A 212 2.91 26.37 37.00
N GLU A 213 1.61 26.60 36.89
CA GLU A 213 0.88 27.63 37.65
C GLU A 213 0.95 27.37 39.16
N ARG A 214 0.66 26.14 39.61
CA ARG A 214 0.81 25.76 41.02
C ARG A 214 2.24 25.99 41.53
N ALA A 215 3.24 25.58 40.76
CA ALA A 215 4.64 25.80 41.13
C ALA A 215 5.01 27.30 41.17
N GLN A 216 4.42 28.13 40.31
CA GLN A 216 4.60 29.58 40.36
C GLN A 216 3.93 30.20 41.59
N GLN A 217 2.70 29.78 41.92
CA GLN A 217 1.97 30.21 43.11
C GLN A 217 2.73 29.81 44.40
N GLU A 218 3.21 28.57 44.48
CA GLU A 218 4.00 28.09 45.62
C GLU A 218 5.31 28.87 45.76
N LYS A 219 6.02 29.15 44.65
CA LYS A 219 7.21 30.01 44.65
C LYS A 219 6.88 31.43 45.11
N ALA A 220 5.74 32.00 44.67
CA ALA A 220 5.29 33.33 45.08
C ALA A 220 4.95 33.38 46.58
N HIS A 221 4.20 32.40 47.07
CA HIS A 221 3.88 32.26 48.49
C HIS A 221 5.16 32.11 49.34
N ARG A 222 6.10 31.26 48.91
CA ARG A 222 7.39 31.09 49.59
C ARG A 222 8.24 32.36 49.58
N ARG A 223 8.16 33.18 48.52
CA ARG A 223 8.81 34.51 48.47
C ARG A 223 8.17 35.49 49.45
N GLN A 224 6.83 35.56 49.50
CA GLN A 224 6.10 36.40 50.46
C GLN A 224 6.40 36.00 51.90
N GLN A 225 6.37 34.70 52.21
CA GLN A 225 6.69 34.18 53.54
C GLN A 225 8.13 34.54 53.95
N LYS A 226 9.11 34.37 53.05
CA LYS A 226 10.50 34.82 53.29
C LYS A 226 10.62 36.32 53.53
N GLN A 227 9.85 37.15 52.81
CA GLN A 227 9.82 38.60 53.02
C GLN A 227 9.20 38.98 54.38
N GLN A 228 8.14 38.28 54.80
CA GLN A 228 7.54 38.47 56.12
C GLN A 228 8.51 38.05 57.24
N ASP A 229 9.13 36.87 57.11
CA ASP A 229 10.15 36.40 58.05
C ASP A 229 11.33 37.37 58.13
N SER A 230 11.79 37.93 57.00
CA SER A 230 12.90 38.89 57.00
C SER A 230 12.51 40.21 57.65
N GLN A 231 11.29 40.71 57.43
CA GLN A 231 10.76 41.91 58.10
C GLN A 231 10.60 41.70 59.60
N GLN A 232 10.14 40.52 60.01
CA GLN A 232 9.97 40.17 61.42
C GLN A 232 11.32 40.05 62.12
N ARG A 233 12.31 39.38 61.50
CA ARG A 233 13.70 39.38 61.98
C ARG A 233 14.28 40.79 62.08
N HIS A 234 14.03 41.66 61.10
CA HIS A 234 14.49 43.05 61.18
C HIS A 234 13.84 43.84 62.32
N ARG A 235 12.56 43.60 62.62
CA ARG A 235 11.90 44.20 63.80
C ARG A 235 12.47 43.66 65.11
N ASP A 236 12.71 42.36 65.20
CA ASP A 236 13.31 41.73 66.38
C ASP A 236 14.76 42.21 66.59
N ASP A 237 15.54 42.34 65.52
CA ASP A 237 16.90 42.92 65.54
C ASP A 237 16.87 44.39 65.98
N GLN A 238 15.92 45.21 65.48
CA GLN A 238 15.75 46.59 65.94
C GLN A 238 15.36 46.67 67.43
N ARG A 239 14.53 45.74 67.92
CA ARG A 239 14.22 45.61 69.35
C ARG A 239 15.46 45.25 70.16
N HIS A 240 16.27 44.32 69.68
CA HIS A 240 17.52 43.94 70.33
C HIS A 240 18.53 45.10 70.31
N GLN A 241 18.61 45.87 69.23
CA GLN A 241 19.43 47.08 69.13
C GLN A 241 18.96 48.18 70.10
N HIS A 242 17.65 48.42 70.24
CA HIS A 242 17.11 49.35 71.23
C HIS A 242 17.41 48.89 72.67
N HIS A 243 17.33 47.58 72.95
CA HIS A 243 17.68 47.01 74.24
C HIS A 243 19.20 47.10 74.52
N GLU A 244 20.04 46.88 73.51
CA GLU A 244 21.48 47.07 73.56
C GLU A 244 21.87 48.54 73.74
N GLN A 245 21.21 49.49 73.07
CA GLN A 245 21.44 50.92 73.23
C GLN A 245 21.10 51.37 74.65
N ARG A 246 20.00 50.87 75.23
CA ARG A 246 19.62 51.11 76.63
C ARG A 246 20.59 50.45 77.62
N TYR A 247 21.15 49.28 77.29
CA TYR A 247 22.17 48.60 78.11
C TYR A 247 23.55 49.28 78.02
N LYS A 248 23.91 49.82 76.85
CA LYS A 248 25.14 50.60 76.61
C LYS A 248 25.10 51.99 77.28
N GLN A 249 23.92 52.55 77.55
CA GLN A 249 23.76 53.79 78.30
C GLN A 249 23.99 53.63 79.82
N TYR A 250 23.88 52.41 80.36
CA TYR A 250 24.13 52.12 81.79
C TYR A 250 25.59 51.75 82.12
N LYS A 251 26.44 51.56 81.12
CA LYS A 251 27.82 51.06 81.30
C LYS A 251 28.84 51.97 80.61
N GLN A 252 28.92 53.22 81.06
CA GLN A 252 30.05 54.10 80.77
C GLN A 252 30.66 54.64 82.06
N ARG A 253 31.77 54.04 82.47
CA ARG A 253 32.87 54.68 83.20
C ARG A 253 34.14 54.51 82.35
N PRO A 254 35.04 55.50 82.28
CA PRO A 254 36.07 55.55 81.25
C PRO A 254 37.32 54.76 81.66
N HIS A 255 37.98 54.08 80.71
CA HIS A 255 39.32 53.53 80.92
C HIS A 255 40.27 54.01 79.81
N ALA A 256 41.40 54.57 80.24
CA ALA A 256 42.45 55.21 79.45
C ALA A 256 43.21 54.25 78.50
N PRO A 257 43.76 54.76 77.38
CA PRO A 257 44.46 53.94 76.38
C PRO A 257 45.89 53.54 76.81
N PRO A 258 46.38 52.34 76.43
CA PRO A 258 47.68 51.83 76.85
C PRO A 258 48.88 52.47 76.12
N ASP A 259 49.94 52.62 76.90
CA ASP A 259 51.18 53.35 76.61
C ASP A 259 51.94 52.83 75.37
N ARG A 260 52.54 53.73 74.58
CA ARG A 260 53.20 53.42 73.29
C ARG A 260 54.37 52.43 73.44
N THR A 261 55.06 52.48 74.56
CA THR A 261 56.19 51.61 74.90
C THR A 261 55.78 50.14 75.02
N SER A 262 54.61 49.88 75.60
CA SER A 262 54.08 48.51 75.74
C SER A 262 53.76 47.88 74.38
N ARG A 263 53.31 48.69 73.41
CA ARG A 263 53.03 48.22 72.05
C ARG A 263 54.31 47.91 71.29
N ALA A 264 55.35 48.72 71.43
CA ALA A 264 56.64 48.47 70.79
C ALA A 264 57.30 47.17 71.31
N LEU A 265 57.23 46.89 72.62
CA LEU A 265 57.71 45.64 73.20
C LEU A 265 56.93 44.43 72.68
N ALA A 266 55.60 44.53 72.61
CA ALA A 266 54.75 43.48 72.07
C ALA A 266 55.08 43.12 70.60
N VAL A 267 55.44 44.11 69.77
CA VAL A 267 55.85 43.88 68.36
C VAL A 267 57.14 43.05 68.27
N LEU A 268 58.07 43.21 69.21
CA LEU A 268 59.28 42.39 69.31
C LEU A 268 59.05 41.06 70.06
N GLY A 269 57.83 40.80 70.53
CA GLY A 269 57.49 39.63 71.33
C GLY A 269 58.08 39.67 72.75
N LEU A 270 58.37 40.86 73.26
CA LEU A 270 58.95 41.07 74.58
C LEU A 270 57.91 41.58 75.57
N THR A 271 58.04 41.17 76.83
CA THR A 271 57.25 41.65 77.95
C THR A 271 57.87 42.93 78.55
N GLN A 272 57.09 43.68 79.34
CA GLN A 272 57.59 44.89 80.02
C GLN A 272 58.75 44.51 80.99
N GLY A 273 59.87 45.23 80.92
CA GLY A 273 61.07 44.98 81.74
C GLY A 273 62.27 44.33 81.02
N ALA A 274 62.18 44.08 79.71
CA ALA A 274 63.30 43.53 78.93
C ALA A 274 64.48 44.52 78.83
N ASN A 275 65.72 44.03 78.99
CA ASN A 275 66.90 44.89 78.93
C ASN A 275 67.30 45.22 77.47
N ARG A 276 68.15 46.23 77.25
CA ARG A 276 68.65 46.63 75.92
C ARG A 276 69.37 45.49 75.16
N SER A 277 69.93 44.51 75.85
CA SER A 277 70.58 43.35 75.21
C SER A 277 69.55 42.36 74.66
N ASP A 278 68.42 42.20 75.35
CA ASP A 278 67.30 41.35 74.95
C ASP A 278 66.52 41.97 73.80
N ILE A 279 66.35 43.29 73.80
CA ILE A 279 65.76 44.04 72.68
C ILE A 279 66.59 43.87 71.41
N ARG A 280 67.93 43.96 71.51
CA ARG A 280 68.83 43.67 70.37
C ARG A 280 68.75 42.23 69.90
N ARG A 281 68.67 41.29 70.84
CA ARG A 281 68.59 39.85 70.52
C ARG A 281 67.27 39.52 69.81
N ALA A 282 66.15 40.04 70.31
CA ALA A 282 64.83 39.87 69.72
C ALA A 282 64.76 40.53 68.34
N TYR A 283 65.29 41.75 68.20
CA TYR A 283 65.37 42.44 66.91
C TYR A 283 66.16 41.62 65.88
N ARG A 284 67.36 41.13 66.22
CA ARG A 284 68.15 40.31 65.28
C ARG A 284 67.42 39.03 64.87
N ARG A 285 66.73 38.36 65.80
CA ARG A 285 65.93 37.16 65.51
C ARG A 285 64.78 37.47 64.57
N MET A 286 64.00 38.51 64.87
CA MET A 286 62.83 38.91 64.07
C MET A 286 63.23 39.49 62.70
N ALA A 287 64.36 40.21 62.65
CA ALA A 287 64.95 40.72 61.42
C ALA A 287 65.41 39.58 60.49
N GLN A 288 66.06 38.54 61.02
CA GLN A 288 66.44 37.37 60.24
C GLN A 288 65.25 36.52 59.79
N LEU A 289 64.16 36.47 60.57
CA LEU A 289 62.95 35.73 60.21
C LEU A 289 62.15 36.43 59.11
N HIS A 290 62.10 37.76 59.14
CA HIS A 290 61.28 38.55 58.23
C HIS A 290 62.09 39.40 57.24
N HIS A 291 63.36 39.06 57.01
CA HIS A 291 64.19 39.79 56.05
C HIS A 291 63.62 39.60 54.63
N PRO A 292 63.41 40.68 53.85
CA PRO A 292 62.81 40.58 52.52
C PRO A 292 63.63 39.70 51.56
N ASP A 293 64.96 39.67 51.73
CA ASP A 293 65.89 38.86 50.92
C ASP A 293 65.69 37.34 51.08
N ARG A 294 65.14 36.87 52.22
CA ARG A 294 64.79 35.44 52.39
C ARG A 294 63.58 35.02 51.57
N PHE A 295 62.75 35.97 51.17
CA PHE A 295 61.51 35.71 50.42
C PHE A 295 61.65 36.17 48.96
N PHE A 296 62.86 36.51 48.50
CA PHE A 296 63.12 36.99 47.14
C PHE A 296 62.75 35.96 46.05
N SER A 297 62.83 34.67 46.37
CA SER A 297 62.39 33.57 45.49
C SER A 297 60.90 33.25 45.57
N GLU A 298 60.14 33.93 46.45
CA GLU A 298 58.69 33.79 46.58
C GLU A 298 57.92 34.91 45.85
N SER A 299 56.59 34.85 45.83
CA SER A 299 55.74 35.80 45.10
C SER A 299 55.83 37.24 45.61
N GLU A 300 55.60 38.21 44.74
CA GLU A 300 55.73 39.65 45.02
C GLU A 300 54.89 40.11 46.24
N GLN A 301 53.73 39.50 46.45
CA GLN A 301 52.88 39.76 47.61
C GLN A 301 53.49 39.30 48.94
N GLN A 302 54.21 38.17 48.94
CA GLN A 302 54.92 37.67 50.12
C GLN A 302 56.09 38.59 50.48
N VAL A 303 56.84 39.07 49.48
CA VAL A 303 57.93 40.04 49.66
C VAL A 303 57.40 41.35 50.26
N ALA A 304 56.27 41.86 49.74
CA ALA A 304 55.65 43.08 50.27
C ALA A 304 55.18 42.93 51.73
N LEU A 305 54.58 41.80 52.10
CA LEU A 305 54.16 41.51 53.46
C LEU A 305 55.35 41.35 54.42
N ALA A 306 56.41 40.67 53.99
CA ALA A 306 57.64 40.54 54.74
C ALA A 306 58.30 41.91 54.96
N SER A 307 58.36 42.75 53.93
CA SER A 307 58.90 44.11 54.00
C SER A 307 58.11 45.01 54.97
N ALA A 308 56.78 45.00 54.90
CA ALA A 308 55.93 45.76 55.82
C ALA A 308 56.08 45.31 57.28
N ARG A 309 56.23 44.01 57.52
CA ARG A 309 56.49 43.46 58.87
C ARG A 309 57.90 43.82 59.36
N PHE A 310 58.91 43.70 58.50
CA PHE A 310 60.28 44.09 58.82
C PHE A 310 60.39 45.56 59.21
N GLN A 311 59.69 46.44 58.48
CA GLN A 311 59.66 47.87 58.81
C GLN A 311 59.01 48.13 60.17
N ARG A 312 57.93 47.42 60.53
CA ARG A 312 57.31 47.54 61.87
C ARG A 312 58.24 47.07 62.98
N ILE A 313 58.95 45.96 62.76
CA ILE A 313 59.95 45.41 63.70
C ILE A 313 61.10 46.40 63.89
N LYS A 314 61.60 46.99 62.79
CA LYS A 314 62.65 48.02 62.82
C LYS A 314 62.19 49.27 63.58
N ASN A 315 61.01 49.81 63.25
CA ASN A 315 60.48 50.99 63.91
C ASN A 315 60.26 50.78 65.43
N ALA A 316 59.79 49.59 65.83
CA ALA A 316 59.64 49.24 67.24
C ALA A 316 61.00 49.15 67.96
N TYR A 317 62.00 48.55 67.31
CA TYR A 317 63.37 48.49 67.81
C TYR A 317 64.01 49.89 67.95
N ASP A 318 63.89 50.74 66.93
CA ASP A 318 64.45 52.09 66.93
C ASP A 318 63.81 52.95 68.04
N TYR A 319 62.48 52.87 68.19
CA TYR A 319 61.76 53.56 69.27
C TYR A 319 62.22 53.10 70.65
N LEU A 320 62.37 51.79 70.86
CA LEU A 320 62.85 51.25 72.14
C LEU A 320 64.32 51.61 72.38
N MET A 321 65.18 51.61 71.36
CA MET A 321 66.57 52.03 71.55
C MET A 321 66.72 53.49 71.96
N GLN A 322 65.82 54.37 71.50
CA GLN A 322 65.80 55.77 71.88
C GLN A 322 65.21 56.02 73.28
N THR A 323 64.16 55.29 73.64
CA THR A 323 63.37 55.58 74.86
C THR A 323 63.73 54.70 76.06
N TYR A 324 64.18 53.46 75.85
CA TYR A 324 64.61 52.56 76.91
C TYR A 324 66.08 52.87 77.24
N ARG A 325 66.42 53.24 78.48
CA ARG A 325 67.81 53.41 78.95
C ARG A 325 68.37 52.14 79.56
#